data_AF-A0A090XS76-F1
#
_entry.id   AF-A0A090XS76-F1
#
_cell.length_a   1.000
_cell.length_b   1.000
_cell.length_c   1.000
_cell.angle_alpha   90.00
_cell.angle_beta   90.00
_cell.angle_gamma   90.00
#
_symmetry.space_group_name_H-M   'P 1'
#
loop_
_entity.id
_entity.type
_entity.pdbx_description
1 polymer ?
#
loop_
_entity_poly.entity_id
_entity_poly.type
_entity_poly.pdbx_seq_one_letter_code
_entity_poly.pdbx_strand_id
1 'polypeptide(L)'
;MKRLGSALVSTALLSSVVVGAASAQSANDIHVTLNGITQTYNQQPIQSNHVTLVPMRALFESLGAQVDYDTATGLISATKGADTIELKVNNTTAHKNGESITLETPAKLINGSAYVPLRFVGESFGAKVDWDKATSTIQIELPVKTESEQNSSNPAPSVPVTTTEAIYETNTEPLAYEDAVALAVANNNKIKMQEKSLKADDNRLVDSADKIDYIPTPGPNGNPEAKAAFNNYSQAQISYLISKKDLEVAKESVAYQVKKSYNAIINAIEDKRLADLNVTDAEWKLRIAQTKLANQMASEYEVTQAQNTLAQTKAAQEVAAKALDEAYRTLNALIGYKADQKYEVTDHPKFEVFEDNVDAHIGRVQADSPTVWKAEREVEQADLNVNYFTFANGQTINAYENTKIGVDVKKISVSEAKKQLEDAIRQTYDQIKQLETQYTQLQASLTSATDALNVVQKRYELGMATQYEVFQAQLQLETLKQKISAIVTGLDTAKLAYEKPWIAAP
;
A
#
# COMPACT_ATOMS: atom_id res chain seq x y z
N MET A 1 -65.96 -18.72 6.22
CA MET A 1 -65.35 -17.69 7.09
C MET A 1 -63.84 -17.75 6.98
N LYS A 2 -63.22 -16.58 7.11
CA LYS A 2 -61.82 -16.15 6.92
C LYS A 2 -60.68 -17.05 7.50
N ARG A 3 -59.60 -17.16 6.69
CA ARG A 3 -58.14 -16.95 6.99
C ARG A 3 -57.40 -17.97 7.88
N LEU A 4 -56.09 -18.25 7.77
CA LEU A 4 -54.93 -17.93 6.89
C LEU A 4 -53.75 -18.79 7.41
N GLY A 5 -52.74 -19.11 6.58
CA GLY A 5 -51.44 -19.58 7.07
C GLY A 5 -50.54 -20.31 6.05
N SER A 6 -49.91 -19.53 5.16
CA SER A 6 -48.54 -19.61 4.58
C SER A 6 -47.69 -20.90 4.77
N ALA A 7 -46.82 -21.33 3.85
CA ALA A 7 -46.38 -20.92 2.52
C ALA A 7 -45.57 -22.10 1.93
N LEU A 8 -45.71 -22.35 0.63
CA LEU A 8 -45.00 -23.38 -0.15
C LEU A 8 -43.95 -22.70 -1.03
N VAL A 9 -42.69 -23.12 -0.96
CA VAL A 9 -41.75 -23.01 -2.08
C VAL A 9 -40.92 -24.29 -2.18
N SER A 10 -41.33 -25.13 -3.13
CA SER A 10 -40.62 -26.24 -3.76
C SER A 10 -41.49 -26.56 -4.99
N THR A 11 -41.04 -26.73 -6.23
CA THR A 11 -39.84 -27.43 -6.71
C THR A 11 -39.75 -27.21 -8.23
N ALA A 12 -38.55 -27.41 -8.82
CA ALA A 12 -38.33 -28.00 -10.15
C ALA A 12 -38.67 -27.14 -11.40
N LEU A 13 -38.06 -27.23 -12.60
CA LEU A 13 -37.22 -28.23 -13.27
C LEU A 13 -36.68 -27.63 -14.61
N LEU A 14 -35.44 -28.01 -14.97
CA LEU A 14 -34.86 -28.26 -16.31
C LEU A 14 -34.81 -27.21 -17.46
N SER A 15 -33.56 -26.97 -17.90
CA SER A 15 -33.01 -26.92 -19.28
C SER A 15 -33.58 -25.99 -20.36
N SER A 16 -32.76 -25.03 -20.80
CA SER A 16 -32.55 -24.66 -22.22
C SER A 16 -31.22 -23.91 -22.38
N VAL A 17 -30.29 -24.47 -23.14
CA VAL A 17 -29.08 -23.78 -23.62
C VAL A 17 -29.50 -22.84 -24.75
N VAL A 18 -29.30 -21.55 -24.54
CA VAL A 18 -29.15 -20.58 -25.65
C VAL A 18 -27.73 -20.04 -25.52
N VAL A 19 -26.86 -20.46 -26.45
CA VAL A 19 -25.58 -19.80 -26.70
C VAL A 19 -25.91 -18.45 -27.32
N GLY A 20 -26.12 -17.45 -26.47
CA GLY A 20 -26.05 -16.05 -26.85
C GLY A 20 -24.58 -15.63 -26.75
N ALA A 21 -23.97 -15.28 -27.88
CA ALA A 21 -22.72 -14.53 -27.88
C ALA A 21 -23.00 -13.15 -27.25
N ALA A 22 -22.90 -13.08 -25.92
CA ALA A 22 -22.84 -11.83 -25.20
C ALA A 22 -21.38 -11.38 -25.21
N SER A 23 -21.09 -10.41 -26.06
CA SER A 23 -19.95 -9.52 -25.91
C SER A 23 -19.98 -8.95 -24.49
N ALA A 24 -19.13 -9.47 -23.61
CA ALA A 24 -18.84 -8.85 -22.33
C ALA A 24 -18.08 -7.54 -22.61
N GLN A 25 -18.84 -6.44 -22.68
CA GLN A 25 -18.31 -5.09 -22.60
C GLN A 25 -17.56 -4.98 -21.26
N SER A 26 -16.26 -4.73 -21.34
CA SER A 26 -15.34 -4.50 -20.22
C SER A 26 -15.97 -3.61 -19.14
N ALA A 27 -15.81 -4.00 -17.87
CA ALA A 27 -15.90 -3.05 -16.78
C ALA A 27 -14.85 -1.96 -17.03
N ASN A 28 -15.28 -0.71 -17.18
CA ASN A 28 -14.38 0.42 -17.40
C ASN A 28 -13.72 0.75 -16.06
N ASP A 29 -12.45 0.38 -15.87
CA ASP A 29 -11.61 0.98 -14.84
C ASP A 29 -11.55 2.49 -15.11
N ILE A 30 -12.10 3.29 -14.18
CA ILE A 30 -12.06 4.75 -14.26
C ILE A 30 -10.71 5.20 -13.71
N HIS A 31 -9.86 5.77 -14.56
CA HIS A 31 -8.56 6.32 -14.16
C HIS A 31 -8.69 7.80 -13.81
N VAL A 32 -7.88 8.29 -12.88
CA VAL A 32 -7.82 9.72 -12.53
C VAL A 32 -6.38 10.19 -12.65
N THR A 33 -6.16 11.34 -13.27
CA THR A 33 -4.86 11.99 -13.40
C THR A 33 -4.97 13.40 -12.81
N LEU A 34 -3.97 13.79 -12.02
CA LEU A 34 -3.86 15.12 -11.42
C LEU A 34 -2.56 15.74 -11.92
N ASN A 35 -2.65 16.88 -12.61
CA ASN A 35 -1.54 17.56 -13.29
C ASN A 35 -0.71 16.59 -14.16
N GLY A 36 -1.38 15.65 -14.85
CA GLY A 36 -0.74 14.63 -15.70
C GLY A 36 -0.24 13.38 -14.98
N ILE A 37 -0.35 13.28 -13.64
CA ILE A 37 0.09 12.12 -12.85
C ILE A 37 -1.11 11.23 -12.52
N THR A 38 -1.09 9.97 -12.95
CA THR A 38 -2.12 8.97 -12.61
C THR A 38 -2.17 8.72 -11.11
N GLN A 39 -3.36 8.91 -10.53
CA GLN A 39 -3.66 8.69 -9.14
C GLN A 39 -4.18 7.27 -8.94
N THR A 40 -3.60 6.56 -7.99
CA THR A 40 -4.08 5.24 -7.52
C THR A 40 -4.81 5.41 -6.20
N TYR A 41 -6.04 4.91 -6.14
CA TYR A 41 -6.89 5.00 -4.96
C TYR A 41 -7.20 3.62 -4.40
N ASN A 42 -7.14 3.46 -3.08
CA ASN A 42 -7.56 2.24 -2.38
C ASN A 42 -9.05 1.93 -2.53
N GLN A 43 -9.85 2.92 -2.94
CA GLN A 43 -11.26 2.78 -3.29
C GLN A 43 -11.47 3.39 -4.67
N GLN A 44 -12.01 2.61 -5.62
CA GLN A 44 -12.17 3.09 -6.98
C GLN A 44 -13.27 4.16 -7.08
N PRO A 45 -13.15 5.13 -8.02
CA PRO A 45 -14.27 5.97 -8.43
C PRO A 45 -15.45 5.12 -8.92
N ILE A 46 -16.67 5.57 -8.66
CA ILE A 46 -17.87 4.88 -9.12
C ILE A 46 -18.72 5.82 -9.97
N GLN A 47 -19.45 5.26 -10.94
CA GLN A 47 -20.45 6.02 -11.67
C GLN A 47 -21.82 5.82 -11.01
N SER A 48 -22.49 6.90 -10.64
CA SER A 48 -23.85 6.88 -10.10
C SER A 48 -24.70 7.90 -10.84
N ASN A 49 -25.77 7.46 -11.50
CA ASN A 49 -26.67 8.34 -12.27
C ASN A 49 -25.94 9.24 -13.28
N HIS A 50 -24.98 8.69 -14.04
CA HIS A 50 -24.16 9.43 -15.03
C HIS A 50 -23.22 10.49 -14.43
N VAL A 51 -23.14 10.60 -13.10
CA VAL A 51 -22.18 11.41 -12.37
C VAL A 51 -21.09 10.50 -11.82
N THR A 52 -19.82 10.84 -12.08
CA THR A 52 -18.70 10.12 -11.46
C THR A 52 -18.49 10.63 -10.04
N LEU A 53 -18.60 9.72 -9.09
CA LEU A 53 -18.33 9.96 -7.69
C LEU A 53 -16.93 9.45 -7.36
N VAL A 54 -16.15 10.27 -6.68
CA VAL A 54 -14.78 9.97 -6.29
C VAL A 54 -14.66 9.95 -4.76
N PRO A 55 -13.79 9.09 -4.19
CA PRO A 55 -13.50 9.14 -2.76
C PRO A 55 -12.92 10.51 -2.39
N MET A 56 -13.65 11.24 -1.56
CA MET A 56 -13.33 12.64 -1.24
C MET A 56 -11.96 12.76 -0.59
N ARG A 57 -11.68 11.93 0.41
CA ARG A 57 -10.42 11.97 1.17
C ARG A 57 -9.21 11.86 0.26
N ALA A 58 -9.18 10.81 -0.57
CA ALA A 58 -8.03 10.51 -1.41
C ALA A 58 -7.74 11.62 -2.44
N LEU A 59 -8.78 12.21 -3.03
CA LEU A 59 -8.62 13.28 -4.01
C LEU A 59 -8.27 14.64 -3.37
N PHE A 60 -8.80 14.94 -2.20
CA PHE A 60 -8.49 16.18 -1.50
C PHE A 60 -7.09 16.14 -0.87
N GLU A 61 -6.68 14.99 -0.33
CA GLU A 61 -5.31 14.78 0.17
C GLU A 61 -4.28 14.81 -0.98
N SER A 62 -4.59 14.24 -2.15
CA SER A 62 -3.71 14.36 -3.33
C SER A 62 -3.61 15.80 -3.86
N LEU A 63 -4.64 16.62 -3.60
CA LEU A 63 -4.62 18.07 -3.83
C LEU A 63 -3.93 18.85 -2.69
N GLY A 64 -3.40 18.19 -1.66
CA GLY A 64 -2.72 18.81 -0.52
C GLY A 64 -3.66 19.46 0.52
N ALA A 65 -4.93 19.06 0.55
CA ALA A 65 -5.90 19.48 1.56
C ALA A 65 -5.97 18.46 2.73
N GLN A 66 -6.14 18.96 3.96
CA GLN A 66 -6.42 18.12 5.12
C GLN A 66 -7.92 17.87 5.23
N VAL A 67 -8.33 16.60 5.36
CA VAL A 67 -9.75 16.20 5.42
C VAL A 67 -10.09 15.59 6.78
N ASP A 68 -11.10 16.17 7.42
CA ASP A 68 -11.68 15.71 8.68
C ASP A 68 -13.14 15.28 8.50
N TYR A 69 -13.59 14.33 9.32
CA TYR A 69 -14.97 13.83 9.32
C TYR A 69 -15.49 13.71 10.74
N ASP A 70 -16.53 14.46 11.05
CA ASP A 70 -17.24 14.36 12.32
C ASP A 70 -18.34 13.29 12.23
N THR A 71 -18.08 12.15 12.87
CA THR A 71 -19.01 11.01 12.92
C THR A 71 -20.32 11.30 13.66
N ALA A 72 -20.36 12.30 14.55
CA ALA A 72 -21.56 12.64 15.32
C ALA A 72 -22.52 13.51 14.51
N THR A 73 -22.01 14.42 13.69
CA THR A 73 -22.81 15.36 12.90
C THR A 73 -22.94 14.99 11.43
N GLY A 74 -22.09 14.08 10.94
CA GLY A 74 -22.00 13.68 9.53
C GLY A 74 -21.38 14.74 8.63
N LEU A 75 -20.68 15.71 9.22
CA LEU A 75 -20.01 16.82 8.52
C LEU A 75 -18.60 16.39 8.09
N ILE A 76 -18.28 16.61 6.82
CA ILE A 76 -16.96 16.45 6.26
C ILE A 76 -16.40 17.84 5.99
N SER A 77 -15.21 18.13 6.52
CA SER A 77 -14.51 19.40 6.32
C SER A 77 -13.16 19.17 5.67
N ALA A 78 -12.82 19.95 4.65
CA ALA A 78 -11.51 19.94 4.03
C ALA A 78 -10.88 21.32 4.01
N THR A 79 -9.58 21.42 4.34
CA THR A 79 -8.87 22.69 4.45
C THR A 79 -7.56 22.65 3.65
N LYS A 80 -7.30 23.72 2.88
CA LYS A 80 -6.05 23.90 2.14
C LYS A 80 -5.65 25.37 2.17
N GLY A 81 -4.61 25.70 2.92
CA GLY A 81 -4.20 27.09 3.12
C GLY A 81 -5.33 27.89 3.80
N ALA A 82 -5.87 28.88 3.09
CA ALA A 82 -6.98 29.72 3.57
C ALA A 82 -8.38 29.24 3.12
N ASP A 83 -8.45 28.23 2.24
CA ASP A 83 -9.71 27.71 1.73
C ASP A 83 -10.25 26.58 2.62
N THR A 84 -11.54 26.67 2.98
CA THR A 84 -12.29 25.68 3.75
C THR A 84 -13.51 25.24 2.98
N ILE A 85 -13.71 23.93 2.87
CA ILE A 85 -14.87 23.30 2.24
C ILE A 85 -15.59 22.44 3.27
N GLU A 86 -16.90 22.60 3.39
CA GLU A 86 -17.74 21.85 4.32
C GLU A 86 -18.89 21.19 3.57
N LEU A 87 -19.15 19.91 3.83
CA LEU A 87 -20.31 19.23 3.25
C LEU A 87 -20.84 18.14 4.17
N LYS A 88 -22.15 17.91 4.12
CA LYS A 88 -22.82 16.88 4.92
C LYS A 88 -23.24 15.70 4.05
N VAL A 89 -23.00 14.49 4.53
CA VAL A 89 -23.43 13.25 3.82
C VAL A 89 -24.94 13.27 3.59
N ASN A 90 -25.38 12.81 2.42
CA ASN A 90 -26.78 12.81 1.95
C ASN A 90 -27.41 14.21 1.80
N ASN A 91 -26.61 15.28 1.80
CA ASN A 91 -27.07 16.63 1.48
C ASN A 91 -26.51 17.06 0.11
N THR A 92 -27.31 17.80 -0.64
CA THR A 92 -26.90 18.41 -1.92
C THR A 92 -26.29 19.80 -1.72
N THR A 93 -26.17 20.29 -0.49
CA THR A 93 -25.57 21.60 -0.19
C THR A 93 -24.19 21.40 0.43
N ALA A 94 -23.18 22.05 -0.16
CA ALA A 94 -21.83 22.18 0.36
C ALA A 94 -21.50 23.66 0.52
N HIS A 95 -20.54 24.01 1.38
CA HIS A 95 -20.07 25.38 1.56
C HIS A 95 -18.59 25.49 1.20
N LYS A 96 -18.19 26.57 0.54
CA LYS A 96 -16.78 26.95 0.35
C LYS A 96 -16.57 28.33 0.96
N ASN A 97 -15.69 28.44 1.94
CA ASN A 97 -15.40 29.69 2.66
C ASN A 97 -16.68 30.37 3.21
N GLY A 98 -17.69 29.56 3.60
CA GLY A 98 -18.99 30.02 4.09
C GLY A 98 -20.04 30.33 3.00
N GLU A 99 -19.69 30.29 1.72
CA GLU A 99 -20.63 30.48 0.60
C GLU A 99 -21.24 29.15 0.15
N SER A 100 -22.56 29.12 -0.07
CA SER A 100 -23.31 27.90 -0.40
C SER A 100 -23.18 27.51 -1.87
N ILE A 101 -22.86 26.23 -2.11
CA ILE A 101 -22.72 25.58 -3.42
C ILE A 101 -23.67 24.38 -3.48
N THR A 102 -24.47 24.31 -4.54
CA THR A 102 -25.38 23.18 -4.78
C THR A 102 -24.69 22.09 -5.60
N LEU A 103 -24.68 20.86 -5.08
CA LEU A 103 -24.17 19.66 -5.72
C LEU A 103 -25.21 19.05 -6.68
N GLU A 104 -24.74 18.55 -7.82
CA GLU A 104 -25.59 17.83 -8.81
C GLU A 104 -26.12 16.49 -8.25
N THR A 105 -25.41 15.89 -7.30
CA THR A 105 -25.80 14.66 -6.60
C THR A 105 -25.29 14.75 -5.16
N PRO A 106 -26.06 14.33 -4.15
CA PRO A 106 -25.61 14.40 -2.77
C PRO A 106 -24.36 13.53 -2.56
N ALA A 107 -23.51 13.95 -1.62
CA ALA A 107 -22.40 13.13 -1.18
C ALA A 107 -22.92 11.82 -0.54
N LYS A 108 -22.27 10.69 -0.83
CA LYS A 108 -22.68 9.37 -0.35
C LYS A 108 -21.61 8.76 0.54
N LEU A 109 -22.01 7.99 1.55
CA LEU A 109 -21.10 7.16 2.32
C LEU A 109 -21.20 5.71 1.84
N ILE A 110 -20.11 5.16 1.33
CA ILE A 110 -20.05 3.81 0.74
C ILE A 110 -18.84 3.10 1.34
N ASN A 111 -19.06 1.94 1.97
CA ASN A 111 -18.01 1.16 2.63
C ASN A 111 -17.13 1.99 3.59
N GLY A 112 -17.75 2.92 4.35
CA GLY A 112 -17.04 3.79 5.28
C GLY A 112 -16.27 4.96 4.63
N SER A 113 -16.31 5.10 3.31
CA SER A 113 -15.68 6.20 2.56
C SER A 113 -16.71 7.18 2.03
N ALA A 114 -16.43 8.48 2.16
CA ALA A 114 -17.27 9.52 1.60
C ALA A 114 -16.97 9.76 0.12
N TYR A 115 -18.01 9.76 -0.70
CA TYR A 115 -17.98 9.93 -2.14
C TYR A 115 -18.66 11.23 -2.53
N VAL A 116 -17.98 12.04 -3.33
CA VAL A 116 -18.46 13.35 -3.79
C VAL A 116 -18.44 13.44 -5.31
N PRO A 117 -19.32 14.25 -5.93
CA PRO A 117 -19.25 14.53 -7.36
C PRO A 117 -17.89 15.11 -7.74
N LEU A 118 -17.23 14.50 -8.71
CA LEU A 118 -15.90 14.92 -9.16
C LEU A 118 -15.84 16.41 -9.56
N ARG A 119 -16.87 16.90 -10.27
CA ARG A 119 -16.95 18.30 -10.74
C ARG A 119 -16.85 19.31 -9.59
N PHE A 120 -17.51 19.01 -8.47
CA PHE A 120 -17.45 19.84 -7.27
C PHE A 120 -16.03 19.95 -6.72
N VAL A 121 -15.25 18.87 -6.78
CA VAL A 121 -13.85 18.87 -6.29
C VAL A 121 -12.96 19.77 -7.14
N GLY A 122 -13.13 19.72 -8.46
CA GLY A 122 -12.43 20.59 -9.39
C GLY A 122 -12.72 22.07 -9.14
N GLU A 123 -14.01 22.42 -9.12
CA GLU A 123 -14.46 23.80 -8.94
C GLU A 123 -14.07 24.38 -7.58
N SER A 124 -14.07 23.56 -6.52
CA SER A 124 -13.80 24.03 -5.17
C SER A 124 -12.35 24.49 -4.97
N PHE A 125 -11.39 24.05 -5.78
CA PHE A 125 -9.99 24.50 -5.72
C PHE A 125 -9.53 25.24 -6.99
N GLY A 126 -10.46 25.63 -7.86
CA GLY A 126 -10.14 26.30 -9.13
C GLY A 126 -9.42 25.41 -10.14
N ALA A 127 -9.50 24.08 -9.97
CA ALA A 127 -8.92 23.13 -10.90
C ALA A 127 -9.86 22.91 -12.11
N LYS A 128 -9.28 22.79 -13.30
CA LYS A 128 -10.01 22.37 -14.50
C LYS A 128 -10.14 20.85 -14.51
N VAL A 129 -11.33 20.33 -14.80
CA VAL A 129 -11.59 18.88 -14.85
C VAL A 129 -12.15 18.50 -16.22
N ASP A 130 -11.45 17.61 -16.92
CA ASP A 130 -11.82 17.06 -18.22
C ASP A 130 -11.99 15.53 -18.15
N TRP A 131 -12.92 14.97 -18.91
CA TRP A 131 -13.16 13.52 -18.99
C TRP A 131 -12.87 13.00 -20.40
N ASP A 132 -11.93 12.08 -20.50
CA ASP A 132 -11.64 11.34 -21.73
C ASP A 132 -12.46 10.04 -21.76
N LYS A 133 -13.45 10.01 -22.66
CA LYS A 133 -14.35 8.86 -22.87
C LYS A 133 -13.65 7.66 -23.50
N ALA A 134 -12.58 7.85 -24.28
CA ALA A 134 -11.90 6.76 -24.97
C ALA A 134 -11.00 5.96 -24.02
N THR A 135 -10.42 6.63 -23.03
CA THR A 135 -9.50 6.03 -22.05
C THR A 135 -10.11 5.89 -20.66
N SER A 136 -11.39 6.22 -20.49
CA SER A 136 -12.06 6.29 -19.18
C SER A 136 -11.23 7.05 -18.13
N THR A 137 -10.60 8.15 -18.54
CA THR A 137 -9.66 8.91 -17.70
C THR A 137 -10.21 10.29 -17.34
N ILE A 138 -10.20 10.62 -16.05
CA ILE A 138 -10.43 11.96 -15.51
C ILE A 138 -9.09 12.70 -15.50
N GLN A 139 -9.05 13.92 -16.03
CA GLN A 139 -7.89 14.81 -15.98
C GLN A 139 -8.22 16.03 -15.11
N ILE A 140 -7.37 16.33 -14.12
CA ILE A 140 -7.53 17.45 -13.19
C ILE A 140 -6.29 18.34 -13.30
N GLU A 141 -6.45 19.63 -13.61
CA GLU A 141 -5.35 20.59 -13.79
C GLU A 141 -5.50 21.78 -12.85
N LEU A 142 -4.49 22.10 -12.05
CA LEU A 142 -4.46 23.29 -11.18
C LEU A 142 -3.86 24.51 -11.90
N PRO A 143 -4.43 25.73 -11.74
CA PRO A 143 -3.81 26.95 -12.25
C PRO A 143 -2.55 27.30 -11.44
N VAL A 144 -1.43 27.51 -12.14
CA VAL A 144 -0.16 27.94 -11.53
C VAL A 144 -0.25 29.44 -11.23
N LYS A 145 0.01 29.83 -9.96
CA LYS A 145 0.13 31.23 -9.55
C LYS A 145 1.60 31.62 -9.60
N THR A 146 1.95 32.47 -10.57
CA THR A 146 3.33 32.89 -10.86
C THR A 146 3.72 34.10 -10.01
N GLU A 147 4.78 33.99 -9.21
CA GLU A 147 5.54 35.14 -8.71
C GLU A 147 6.77 35.37 -9.61
N SER A 148 6.97 36.63 -9.97
CA SER A 148 7.91 37.15 -10.96
C SER A 148 9.28 37.48 -10.36
N GLU A 149 10.38 37.20 -11.08
CA GLU A 149 11.28 38.23 -11.68
C GLU A 149 12.57 37.66 -12.33
N GLN A 150 12.70 37.93 -13.63
CA GLN A 150 13.81 38.61 -14.34
C GLN A 150 15.29 38.11 -14.30
N ASN A 151 15.72 37.58 -15.47
CA ASN A 151 16.70 38.15 -16.44
C ASN A 151 18.02 37.39 -16.81
N SER A 152 18.05 36.97 -18.08
CA SER A 152 19.11 36.98 -19.13
C SER A 152 20.53 36.43 -18.90
N SER A 153 20.93 35.39 -19.67
CA SER A 153 21.66 35.53 -20.94
C SER A 153 22.21 34.19 -21.46
N ASN A 154 22.19 34.02 -22.80
CA ASN A 154 22.74 32.90 -23.57
C ASN A 154 24.15 33.30 -24.11
N PRO A 155 25.09 32.36 -24.29
CA PRO A 155 25.25 31.75 -25.62
C PRO A 155 25.50 30.22 -25.60
N ALA A 156 25.08 29.58 -26.70
CA ALA A 156 25.26 28.17 -27.06
C ALA A 156 26.65 27.91 -27.73
N PRO A 157 26.93 26.72 -28.31
CA PRO A 157 27.05 25.39 -27.71
C PRO A 157 28.37 24.67 -28.09
N SER A 158 28.83 23.68 -27.32
CA SER A 158 29.73 22.62 -27.82
C SER A 158 29.58 21.31 -27.02
N VAL A 159 29.45 20.21 -27.77
CA VAL A 159 29.20 18.79 -27.38
C VAL A 159 30.46 18.15 -26.72
N PRO A 160 30.39 17.04 -25.92
CA PRO A 160 29.85 15.73 -26.31
C PRO A 160 29.01 14.99 -25.25
N VAL A 161 27.95 14.28 -25.68
CA VAL A 161 27.28 13.26 -24.87
C VAL A 161 28.17 12.03 -24.88
N THR A 162 28.89 11.82 -23.77
CA THR A 162 29.55 10.56 -23.45
C THR A 162 28.60 9.76 -22.57
N THR A 163 28.26 8.55 -22.99
CA THR A 163 27.62 7.52 -22.16
C THR A 163 28.51 7.25 -20.96
N THR A 164 28.24 7.95 -19.87
CA THR A 164 28.75 7.61 -18.54
C THR A 164 27.53 7.04 -17.84
N GLU A 165 27.57 5.75 -17.49
CA GLU A 165 26.71 5.23 -16.43
C GLU A 165 26.82 6.23 -15.29
N ALA A 166 25.71 6.86 -14.91
CA ALA A 166 25.70 7.79 -13.79
C ALA A 166 26.01 6.99 -12.53
N ILE A 167 27.29 6.82 -12.23
CA ILE A 167 27.77 6.47 -10.91
C ILE A 167 27.48 7.71 -10.08
N TYR A 168 26.42 7.66 -9.28
CA TYR A 168 26.22 8.66 -8.24
C TYR A 168 27.43 8.54 -7.30
N GLU A 169 28.36 9.49 -7.36
CA GLU A 169 29.35 9.65 -6.28
C GLU A 169 28.59 10.10 -5.03
N THR A 170 28.14 9.14 -4.25
CA THR A 170 27.89 9.32 -2.83
C THR A 170 29.08 8.70 -2.13
N ASN A 171 30.02 9.54 -1.69
CA ASN A 171 31.01 9.14 -0.69
C ASN A 171 30.27 8.98 0.65
N THR A 172 29.43 7.96 0.69
CA THR A 172 28.55 7.59 1.78
C THR A 172 28.77 6.11 2.00
N GLU A 173 29.03 5.72 3.24
CA GLU A 173 29.25 4.32 3.57
C GLU A 173 28.07 3.45 3.06
N PRO A 174 28.35 2.32 2.39
CA PRO A 174 27.31 1.42 1.91
C PRO A 174 26.52 0.86 3.09
N LEU A 175 25.20 0.74 2.94
CA LEU A 175 24.34 0.11 3.92
C LEU A 175 23.73 -1.18 3.35
N ALA A 176 24.21 -2.32 3.83
CA ALA A 176 23.61 -3.62 3.52
C ALA A 176 22.30 -3.82 4.29
N TYR A 177 21.42 -4.65 3.74
CA TYR A 177 20.12 -4.96 4.33
C TYR A 177 20.24 -5.57 5.73
N GLU A 178 21.13 -6.54 5.91
CA GLU A 178 21.36 -7.21 7.21
C GLU A 178 21.81 -6.21 8.30
N ASP A 179 22.70 -5.29 7.95
CA ASP A 179 23.18 -4.25 8.86
C ASP A 179 22.05 -3.27 9.22
N ALA A 180 21.24 -2.88 8.24
CA ALA A 180 20.06 -2.05 8.47
C ALA A 180 19.05 -2.74 9.41
N VAL A 181 18.84 -4.05 9.27
CA VAL A 181 17.97 -4.83 10.17
C VAL A 181 18.54 -4.86 11.58
N ALA A 182 19.85 -5.12 11.73
CA ALA A 182 20.50 -5.14 13.04
C ALA A 182 20.37 -3.79 13.76
N LEU A 183 20.60 -2.68 13.05
CA LEU A 183 20.42 -1.32 13.56
C LEU A 183 18.97 -1.05 13.94
N ALA A 184 18.00 -1.45 13.10
CA ALA A 184 16.58 -1.25 13.39
C ALA A 184 16.13 -2.03 14.62
N VAL A 185 16.52 -3.30 14.75
CA VAL A 185 16.21 -4.13 15.92
C VAL A 185 16.80 -3.52 17.19
N ALA A 186 18.04 -3.03 17.14
CA ALA A 186 18.69 -2.39 18.27
C ALA A 186 18.03 -1.06 18.69
N ASN A 187 17.46 -0.31 17.75
CA ASN A 187 16.86 1.00 18.01
C ASN A 187 15.35 0.94 18.30
N ASN A 188 14.67 -0.15 17.96
CA ASN A 188 13.22 -0.25 18.10
C ASN A 188 12.73 -0.34 19.56
N ASN A 189 11.88 0.61 19.96
CA ASN A 189 11.32 0.66 21.32
C ASN A 189 10.34 -0.48 21.62
N LYS A 190 9.57 -0.97 20.63
CA LYS A 190 8.63 -2.09 20.82
C LYS A 190 9.38 -3.37 21.19
N ILE A 191 10.49 -3.65 20.51
CA ILE A 191 11.36 -4.79 20.81
C ILE A 191 11.94 -4.67 22.23
N LYS A 192 12.49 -3.50 22.59
CA LYS A 192 13.00 -3.25 23.97
C LYS A 192 11.91 -3.45 25.04
N MET A 193 10.67 -3.03 24.77
CA MET A 193 9.55 -3.24 25.67
C MET A 193 9.17 -4.72 25.78
N GLN A 194 9.14 -5.45 24.68
CA GLN A 194 8.83 -6.88 24.66
C GLN A 194 9.92 -7.71 25.36
N GLU A 195 11.20 -7.36 25.24
CA GLU A 195 12.29 -8.00 25.99
C GLU A 195 12.10 -7.84 27.50
N LYS A 196 11.70 -6.64 27.95
CA LYS A 196 11.37 -6.40 29.35
C LYS A 196 10.11 -7.15 29.79
N SER A 197 9.07 -7.19 28.95
CA SER A 197 7.84 -7.94 29.23
C SER A 197 8.13 -9.43 29.37
N LEU A 198 8.92 -10.00 28.46
CA LEU A 198 9.35 -11.39 28.50
C LEU A 198 10.07 -11.70 29.81
N LYS A 199 10.95 -10.80 30.27
CA LYS A 199 11.63 -11.00 31.56
C LYS A 199 10.68 -10.92 32.76
N ALA A 200 9.67 -10.05 32.70
CA ALA A 200 8.63 -9.98 33.74
C ALA A 200 7.79 -11.26 33.78
N ASP A 201 7.42 -11.81 32.62
CA ASP A 201 6.66 -13.07 32.53
C ASP A 201 7.49 -14.29 32.95
N ASP A 202 8.80 -14.29 32.65
CA ASP A 202 9.76 -15.28 33.15
C ASP A 202 9.80 -15.30 34.69
N ASN A 203 9.90 -14.13 35.33
CA ASN A 203 9.85 -14.03 36.80
C ASN A 203 8.51 -14.52 37.36
N ARG A 204 7.37 -14.15 36.75
CA ARG A 204 6.04 -14.62 37.17
C ARG A 204 5.90 -16.14 37.03
N LEU A 205 6.48 -16.71 35.98
CA LEU A 205 6.50 -18.15 35.77
C LEU A 205 7.26 -18.83 36.91
N VAL A 206 8.47 -18.36 37.24
CA VAL A 206 9.25 -18.87 38.38
C VAL A 206 8.48 -18.76 39.70
N ASP A 207 7.95 -17.58 40.02
CA ASP A 207 7.19 -17.35 41.26
C ASP A 207 5.93 -18.22 41.37
N SER A 208 5.29 -18.51 40.24
CA SER A 208 4.11 -19.38 40.19
C SER A 208 4.46 -20.86 40.27
N ALA A 209 5.64 -21.26 39.77
CA ALA A 209 6.14 -22.62 39.85
C ALA A 209 6.45 -23.00 41.30
N ASP A 210 7.03 -22.09 42.08
CA ASP A 210 7.34 -22.27 43.50
C ASP A 210 6.10 -22.50 44.38
N LYS A 211 4.90 -22.16 43.87
CA LYS A 211 3.62 -22.35 44.58
C LYS A 211 2.91 -23.67 44.23
N ILE A 212 3.49 -24.49 43.35
CA ILE A 212 2.94 -25.80 43.01
C ILE A 212 3.65 -26.88 43.82
N ASP A 213 2.96 -27.42 44.82
CA ASP A 213 3.44 -28.59 45.57
C ASP A 213 3.10 -29.91 44.86
N TYR A 214 1.96 -29.99 44.16
CA TYR A 214 1.50 -31.17 43.44
C TYR A 214 0.50 -30.82 42.33
N ILE A 215 0.35 -31.72 41.35
CA ILE A 215 -0.67 -31.59 40.30
C ILE A 215 -2.03 -32.00 40.88
N PRO A 216 -3.03 -31.10 40.93
CA PRO A 216 -4.33 -31.41 41.50
C PRO A 216 -5.12 -32.39 40.62
N THR A 217 -5.95 -33.25 41.23
CA THR A 217 -6.82 -34.16 40.48
C THR A 217 -7.87 -33.37 39.69
N PRO A 218 -8.09 -33.68 38.39
CA PRO A 218 -9.14 -33.07 37.59
C PRO A 218 -10.54 -33.32 38.14
N GLY A 219 -11.48 -32.39 37.85
CA GLY A 219 -12.89 -32.51 38.23
C GLY A 219 -13.30 -31.59 39.38
N PRO A 220 -14.57 -31.64 39.81
CA PRO A 220 -15.13 -30.68 40.77
C PRO A 220 -14.62 -30.87 42.20
N ASN A 221 -14.23 -32.10 42.55
CA ASN A 221 -13.73 -32.46 43.89
C ASN A 221 -12.23 -32.18 44.01
N GLY A 222 -11.73 -31.76 45.17
CA GLY A 222 -10.30 -31.52 45.42
C GLY A 222 -10.02 -30.15 46.05
N ASN A 223 -8.77 -29.92 46.50
CA ASN A 223 -8.37 -28.67 47.17
C ASN A 223 -8.48 -27.46 46.19
N PRO A 224 -9.34 -26.47 46.46
CA PRO A 224 -9.50 -25.29 45.61
C PRO A 224 -8.22 -24.45 45.50
N GLU A 225 -7.41 -24.37 46.55
CA GLU A 225 -6.18 -23.57 46.58
C GLU A 225 -5.10 -24.18 45.68
N ALA A 226 -4.94 -25.51 45.71
CA ALA A 226 -4.02 -26.23 44.83
C ALA A 226 -4.44 -26.13 43.35
N LYS A 227 -5.75 -26.14 43.06
CA LYS A 227 -6.28 -25.90 41.71
C LYS A 227 -6.01 -24.48 41.23
N ALA A 228 -6.21 -23.49 42.10
CA ALA A 228 -5.91 -22.10 41.78
C ALA A 228 -4.41 -21.89 41.52
N ALA A 229 -3.53 -22.49 42.34
CA ALA A 229 -2.08 -22.43 42.16
C ALA A 229 -1.64 -23.04 40.82
N PHE A 230 -2.13 -24.24 40.48
CA PHE A 230 -1.83 -24.89 39.21
C PHE A 230 -2.35 -24.10 38.00
N ASN A 231 -3.58 -23.57 38.07
CA ASN A 231 -4.13 -22.71 37.01
C ASN A 231 -3.31 -21.43 36.82
N ASN A 232 -2.86 -20.79 37.91
CA ASN A 232 -2.02 -19.59 37.85
C ASN A 232 -0.67 -19.87 37.20
N TYR A 233 -0.03 -21.00 37.51
CA TYR A 233 1.20 -21.42 36.84
C TYR A 233 1.01 -21.70 35.36
N SER A 234 -0.06 -22.43 34.99
CA SER A 234 -0.35 -22.70 33.58
C SER A 234 -0.55 -21.39 32.80
N GLN A 235 -1.29 -20.43 33.38
CA GLN A 235 -1.46 -19.10 32.80
C GLN A 235 -0.13 -18.35 32.68
N ALA A 236 0.73 -18.40 33.69
CA ALA A 236 2.05 -17.77 33.65
C ALA A 236 2.95 -18.40 32.58
N GLN A 237 2.89 -19.74 32.42
CA GLN A 237 3.65 -20.47 31.41
C GLN A 237 3.19 -20.09 30.00
N ILE A 238 1.89 -20.07 29.75
CA ILE A 238 1.33 -19.63 28.47
C ILE A 238 1.73 -18.17 28.19
N SER A 239 1.63 -17.29 29.18
CA SER A 239 2.00 -15.88 29.04
C SER A 239 3.48 -15.70 28.67
N TYR A 240 4.39 -16.43 29.33
CA TYR A 240 5.81 -16.44 28.99
C TYR A 240 6.07 -16.89 27.54
N LEU A 241 5.43 -17.98 27.11
CA LEU A 241 5.60 -18.51 25.75
C LEU A 241 5.03 -17.54 24.69
N ILE A 242 3.89 -16.90 24.98
CA ILE A 242 3.31 -15.85 24.13
C ILE A 242 4.27 -14.67 24.01
N SER A 243 4.79 -14.16 25.14
CA SER A 243 5.75 -13.04 25.15
C SER A 243 7.05 -13.37 24.40
N LYS A 244 7.52 -14.62 24.48
CA LYS A 244 8.68 -15.09 23.70
C LYS A 244 8.38 -15.05 22.21
N LYS A 245 7.23 -15.59 21.79
CA LYS A 245 6.82 -15.60 20.38
C LYS A 245 6.56 -14.18 19.87
N ASP A 246 6.00 -13.29 20.70
CA ASP A 246 5.77 -11.88 20.36
C ASP A 246 7.06 -11.12 20.09
N LEU A 247 8.13 -11.41 20.84
CA LEU A 247 9.44 -10.85 20.60
C LEU A 247 10.03 -11.32 19.26
N GLU A 248 9.90 -12.61 18.93
CA GLU A 248 10.32 -13.16 17.64
C GLU A 248 9.58 -12.47 16.49
N VAL A 249 8.24 -12.42 16.55
CA VAL A 249 7.39 -11.78 15.53
C VAL A 249 7.71 -10.30 15.37
N ALA A 250 7.99 -9.58 16.46
CA ALA A 250 8.35 -8.18 16.35
C ALA A 250 9.70 -7.94 15.68
N LYS A 251 10.70 -8.80 15.93
CA LYS A 251 11.98 -8.76 15.21
C LYS A 251 11.79 -8.99 13.72
N GLU A 252 11.00 -10.01 13.36
CA GLU A 252 10.68 -10.30 11.95
C GLU A 252 9.89 -9.18 11.27
N SER A 253 8.90 -8.60 11.98
CA SER A 253 8.11 -7.47 11.48
C SER A 253 8.97 -6.23 11.25
N VAL A 254 9.92 -5.93 12.15
CA VAL A 254 10.89 -4.84 11.95
C VAL A 254 11.78 -5.13 10.74
N ALA A 255 12.29 -6.36 10.59
CA ALA A 255 13.09 -6.72 9.42
C ALA A 255 12.31 -6.57 8.10
N TYR A 256 11.02 -6.88 8.10
CA TYR A 256 10.12 -6.65 6.97
C TYR A 256 9.90 -5.16 6.67
N GLN A 257 9.67 -4.33 7.70
CA GLN A 257 9.55 -2.88 7.55
C GLN A 257 10.82 -2.24 7.00
N VAL A 258 11.99 -2.71 7.45
CA VAL A 258 13.28 -2.33 6.90
C VAL A 258 13.35 -2.72 5.42
N LYS A 259 12.98 -3.95 5.05
CA LYS A 259 13.00 -4.38 3.64
C LYS A 259 12.11 -3.51 2.76
N LYS A 260 10.89 -3.23 3.20
CA LYS A 260 9.95 -2.35 2.48
C LYS A 260 10.53 -0.95 2.30
N SER A 261 11.13 -0.38 3.34
CA SER A 261 11.75 0.96 3.28
C SER A 261 12.99 0.98 2.38
N TYR A 262 13.79 -0.09 2.42
CA TYR A 262 14.95 -0.29 1.55
C TYR A 262 14.53 -0.34 0.08
N ASN A 263 13.52 -1.14 -0.25
CA ASN A 263 12.95 -1.25 -1.59
C ASN A 263 12.28 0.06 -2.04
N ALA A 264 11.71 0.84 -1.12
CA ALA A 264 11.16 2.16 -1.41
C ALA A 264 12.24 3.16 -1.82
N ILE A 265 13.43 3.14 -1.20
CA ILE A 265 14.57 3.97 -1.62
C ILE A 265 15.00 3.60 -3.05
N ILE A 266 15.14 2.31 -3.36
CA ILE A 266 15.50 1.84 -4.71
C ILE A 266 14.51 2.40 -5.75
N ASN A 267 13.21 2.26 -5.50
CA ASN A 267 12.20 2.77 -6.42
C ASN A 267 12.21 4.30 -6.52
N ALA A 268 12.38 5.01 -5.40
CA ALA A 268 12.43 6.48 -5.41
C ALA A 268 13.68 7.03 -6.14
N ILE A 269 14.80 6.30 -6.14
CA ILE A 269 15.99 6.62 -6.95
C ILE A 269 15.65 6.55 -8.44
N GLU A 270 15.02 5.45 -8.88
CA GLU A 270 14.61 5.28 -10.28
C GLU A 270 13.52 6.27 -10.70
N ASP A 271 12.58 6.60 -9.81
CA ASP A 271 11.54 7.60 -10.05
C ASP A 271 12.13 9.00 -10.22
N LYS A 272 13.07 9.39 -9.35
CA LYS A 272 13.79 10.66 -9.46
C LYS A 272 14.60 10.72 -10.75
N ARG A 273 15.29 9.63 -11.12
CA ARG A 273 16.03 9.53 -12.37
C ARG A 273 15.12 9.71 -13.58
N LEU A 274 13.95 9.07 -13.60
CA LEU A 274 12.99 9.21 -14.68
C LEU A 274 12.42 10.64 -14.74
N ALA A 275 12.17 11.27 -13.59
CA ALA A 275 11.73 12.66 -13.53
C ALA A 275 12.77 13.64 -14.11
N ASP A 276 14.07 13.44 -13.82
CA ASP A 276 15.16 14.23 -14.42
C ASP A 276 15.17 14.11 -15.96
N LEU A 277 14.99 12.88 -16.48
CA LEU A 277 14.92 12.63 -17.91
C LEU A 277 13.67 13.26 -18.54
N ASN A 278 12.52 13.25 -17.87
CA ASN A 278 11.30 13.91 -18.35
C ASN A 278 11.42 15.44 -18.39
N VAL A 279 12.19 16.06 -17.47
CA VAL A 279 12.54 17.48 -17.57
C VAL A 279 13.39 17.73 -18.81
N THR A 280 14.41 16.89 -19.03
CA THR A 280 15.26 16.97 -20.23
C THR A 280 14.43 16.86 -21.52
N ASP A 281 13.47 15.92 -21.57
CA ASP A 281 12.51 15.79 -22.67
C ASP A 281 11.72 17.08 -22.93
N ALA A 282 11.17 17.67 -21.88
CA ALA A 282 10.39 18.91 -21.98
C ALA A 282 11.26 20.10 -22.45
N GLU A 283 12.53 20.17 -22.05
CA GLU A 283 13.48 21.18 -22.53
C GLU A 283 13.76 21.03 -24.03
N TRP A 284 13.95 19.79 -24.51
CA TRP A 284 14.07 19.53 -25.95
C TRP A 284 12.82 19.96 -26.72
N LYS A 285 11.63 19.60 -26.24
CA LYS A 285 10.35 19.99 -26.86
C LYS A 285 10.16 21.50 -26.93
N LEU A 286 10.52 22.21 -25.86
CA LEU A 286 10.49 23.67 -25.83
C LEU A 286 11.44 24.27 -26.88
N ARG A 287 12.67 23.78 -26.96
CA ARG A 287 13.66 24.24 -27.94
C ARG A 287 13.19 24.00 -29.38
N ILE A 288 12.59 22.85 -29.64
CA ILE A 288 12.01 22.51 -30.95
C ILE A 288 10.86 23.48 -31.28
N ALA A 289 9.94 23.73 -30.35
CA ALA A 289 8.83 24.66 -30.55
C ALA A 289 9.32 26.09 -30.85
N GLN A 290 10.31 26.59 -30.09
CA GLN A 290 10.92 27.90 -30.31
C GLN A 290 11.59 27.99 -31.68
N THR A 291 12.29 26.93 -32.09
CA THR A 291 12.95 26.86 -33.41
C THR A 291 11.91 26.85 -34.53
N LYS A 292 10.80 26.11 -34.37
CA LYS A 292 9.70 26.12 -35.34
C LYS A 292 9.06 27.50 -35.44
N LEU A 293 8.82 28.18 -34.32
CA LEU A 293 8.27 29.54 -34.30
C LEU A 293 9.20 30.52 -35.04
N ALA A 294 10.51 30.45 -34.79
CA ALA A 294 11.51 31.29 -35.48
C ALA A 294 11.52 31.07 -37.00
N ASN A 295 11.13 29.88 -37.46
CA ASN A 295 10.98 29.54 -38.88
C ASN A 295 9.53 29.69 -39.40
N GLN A 296 8.62 30.31 -38.64
CA GLN A 296 7.20 30.49 -38.97
C GLN A 296 6.45 29.16 -39.21
N MET A 297 6.94 28.07 -38.63
CA MET A 297 6.37 26.72 -38.73
C MET A 297 5.52 26.32 -37.51
N ALA A 298 5.48 27.16 -36.47
CA ALA A 298 4.70 26.94 -35.27
C ALA A 298 4.12 28.27 -34.75
N SER A 299 3.05 28.17 -33.97
CA SER A 299 2.43 29.31 -33.30
C SER A 299 3.11 29.66 -31.96
N GLU A 300 2.93 30.90 -31.48
CA GLU A 300 3.32 31.27 -30.11
C GLU A 300 2.58 30.42 -29.05
N TYR A 301 1.38 29.94 -29.38
CA TYR A 301 0.62 29.02 -28.55
C TYR A 301 1.38 27.70 -28.32
N GLU A 302 1.99 27.12 -29.36
CA GLU A 302 2.78 25.89 -29.22
C GLU A 302 4.00 26.09 -28.30
N VAL A 303 4.67 27.24 -28.39
CA VAL A 303 5.77 27.58 -27.47
C VAL A 303 5.25 27.70 -26.04
N THR A 304 4.11 28.36 -25.85
CA THR A 304 3.47 28.50 -24.54
C THR A 304 3.10 27.14 -23.95
N GLN A 305 2.56 26.22 -24.75
CA GLN A 305 2.26 24.87 -24.32
C GLN A 305 3.53 24.12 -23.87
N ALA A 306 4.61 24.19 -24.66
CA ALA A 306 5.87 23.56 -24.30
C ALA A 306 6.50 24.16 -23.03
N GLN A 307 6.35 25.48 -22.80
CA GLN A 307 6.77 26.14 -21.56
C GLN A 307 5.97 25.63 -20.36
N ASN A 308 4.65 25.50 -20.51
CA ASN A 308 3.78 24.97 -19.46
C ASN A 308 4.16 23.51 -19.12
N THR A 309 4.41 22.67 -20.12
CA THR A 309 4.88 21.30 -19.91
C THR A 309 6.24 21.26 -19.19
N LEU A 310 7.17 22.15 -19.53
CA LEU A 310 8.45 22.26 -18.81
C LEU A 310 8.25 22.67 -17.35
N ALA A 311 7.37 23.62 -17.07
CA ALA A 311 7.06 24.02 -15.71
C ALA A 311 6.43 22.87 -14.90
N GLN A 312 5.49 22.12 -15.51
CA GLN A 312 4.86 20.95 -14.89
C GLN A 312 5.87 19.83 -14.60
N THR A 313 6.75 19.51 -15.55
CA THR A 313 7.76 18.46 -15.38
C THR A 313 8.80 18.83 -14.32
N LYS A 314 9.22 20.11 -14.23
CA LYS A 314 10.08 20.58 -13.15
C LYS A 314 9.42 20.47 -11.77
N ALA A 315 8.14 20.80 -11.67
CA ALA A 315 7.39 20.59 -10.43
C ALA A 315 7.32 19.10 -10.06
N ALA A 316 7.09 18.20 -11.03
CA ALA A 316 7.09 16.76 -10.81
C ALA A 316 8.46 16.21 -10.39
N GLN A 317 9.56 16.75 -10.93
CA GLN A 317 10.92 16.43 -10.51
C GLN A 317 11.17 16.80 -9.05
N GLU A 318 10.72 17.98 -8.61
CA GLU A 318 10.83 18.39 -7.20
C GLU A 318 10.03 17.45 -6.28
N VAL A 319 8.85 17.01 -6.71
CA VAL A 319 8.05 16.02 -5.97
C VAL A 319 8.80 14.69 -5.86
N ALA A 320 9.40 14.19 -6.95
CA ALA A 320 10.18 12.95 -6.93
C ALA A 320 11.42 13.07 -6.03
N ALA A 321 12.11 14.23 -6.04
CA ALA A 321 13.23 14.48 -5.14
C ALA A 321 12.81 14.47 -3.66
N LYS A 322 11.67 15.09 -3.32
CA LYS A 322 11.10 15.05 -1.97
C LYS A 322 10.69 13.64 -1.56
N ALA A 323 10.12 12.86 -2.48
CA ALA A 323 9.76 11.46 -2.23
C ALA A 323 10.99 10.60 -1.92
N LEU A 324 12.11 10.83 -2.61
CA LEU A 324 13.39 10.18 -2.30
C LEU A 324 13.92 10.57 -0.91
N ASP A 325 13.88 11.86 -0.57
CA ASP A 325 14.28 12.32 0.77
C ASP A 325 13.39 11.69 1.85
N GLU A 326 12.09 11.55 1.61
CA GLU A 326 11.15 10.90 2.53
C GLU A 326 11.40 9.39 2.68
N ALA A 327 11.78 8.71 1.59
CA ALA A 327 12.15 7.30 1.63
C ALA A 327 13.39 7.08 2.54
N TYR A 328 14.41 7.94 2.43
CA TYR A 328 15.55 7.92 3.35
C TYR A 328 15.13 8.24 4.79
N ARG A 329 14.32 9.28 5.02
CA ARG A 329 13.82 9.63 6.37
C ARG A 329 13.09 8.46 7.03
N THR A 330 12.29 7.74 6.26
CA THR A 330 11.54 6.57 6.74
C THR A 330 12.48 5.47 7.21
N LEU A 331 13.48 5.09 6.40
CA LEU A 331 14.44 4.07 6.81
C LEU A 331 15.33 4.57 7.97
N ASN A 332 15.79 5.82 7.93
CA ASN A 332 16.57 6.45 8.99
C ASN A 332 15.85 6.41 10.35
N ALA A 333 14.55 6.67 10.36
CA ALA A 333 13.73 6.59 11.57
C ALA A 333 13.67 5.17 12.15
N LEU A 334 13.70 4.13 11.29
CA LEU A 334 13.75 2.74 11.73
C LEU A 334 15.13 2.36 12.28
N ILE A 335 16.21 2.72 11.57
CA ILE A 335 17.58 2.29 11.91
C ILE A 335 18.28 3.21 12.91
N GLY A 336 17.67 4.34 13.29
CA GLY A 336 18.23 5.29 14.26
C GLY A 336 19.29 6.24 13.70
N TYR A 337 19.33 6.44 12.39
CA TYR A 337 20.19 7.43 11.74
C TYR A 337 19.58 8.83 11.80
N LYS A 338 20.38 9.85 11.48
CA LYS A 338 19.87 11.23 11.36
C LYS A 338 18.92 11.32 10.18
N ALA A 339 17.89 12.15 10.29
CA ALA A 339 16.82 12.23 9.28
C ALA A 339 17.32 12.60 7.87
N ASP A 340 18.37 13.42 7.78
CA ASP A 340 18.98 13.91 6.55
C ASP A 340 20.15 13.05 6.03
N GLN A 341 20.49 11.96 6.73
CA GLN A 341 21.59 11.09 6.34
C GLN A 341 21.23 10.28 5.09
N LYS A 342 22.16 10.25 4.12
CA LYS A 342 22.05 9.50 2.87
C LYS A 342 23.17 8.47 2.79
N TYR A 343 22.91 7.37 2.10
CA TYR A 343 23.83 6.25 1.90
C TYR A 343 23.52 5.49 0.62
N GLU A 344 24.48 4.71 0.15
CA GLU A 344 24.28 3.80 -0.96
C GLU A 344 23.64 2.50 -0.45
N VAL A 345 22.51 2.13 -1.05
CA VAL A 345 21.86 0.84 -0.83
C VAL A 345 22.48 -0.20 -1.76
N THR A 346 23.17 -1.21 -1.22
CA THR A 346 23.92 -2.21 -2.01
C THR A 346 23.11 -3.43 -2.44
N ASP A 347 22.14 -3.86 -1.64
CA ASP A 347 21.34 -5.06 -1.90
C ASP A 347 20.15 -4.79 -2.84
N HIS A 348 20.36 -4.96 -4.14
CA HIS A 348 19.28 -4.88 -5.12
C HIS A 348 18.62 -6.25 -5.32
N PRO A 349 17.28 -6.35 -5.18
CA PRO A 349 16.59 -7.60 -5.41
C PRO A 349 16.73 -8.03 -6.88
N LYS A 350 16.83 -9.34 -7.09
CA LYS A 350 16.91 -9.94 -8.43
C LYS A 350 15.66 -10.74 -8.72
N PHE A 351 15.24 -10.72 -9.98
CA PHE A 351 14.13 -11.55 -10.40
C PHE A 351 14.52 -13.02 -10.39
N GLU A 352 13.73 -13.83 -9.70
CA GLU A 352 13.81 -15.28 -9.69
C GLU A 352 12.39 -15.84 -9.76
N VAL A 353 12.17 -16.83 -10.62
CA VAL A 353 10.87 -17.50 -10.72
C VAL A 353 10.58 -18.21 -9.40
N PHE A 354 9.39 -17.98 -8.88
CA PHE A 354 8.92 -18.51 -7.62
C PHE A 354 8.04 -19.74 -7.84
N GLU A 355 8.54 -20.92 -7.51
CA GLU A 355 7.75 -22.16 -7.59
C GLU A 355 7.55 -22.75 -6.21
N ASP A 356 6.30 -23.06 -5.86
CA ASP A 356 5.97 -23.71 -4.59
C ASP A 356 4.69 -24.55 -4.71
N ASN A 357 4.56 -25.54 -3.83
CA ASN A 357 3.31 -26.26 -3.62
C ASN A 357 2.50 -25.55 -2.54
N VAL A 358 1.54 -24.74 -2.97
CA VAL A 358 0.72 -23.88 -2.10
C VAL A 358 0.02 -24.67 -1.00
N ASP A 359 -0.55 -25.84 -1.30
CA ASP A 359 -1.27 -26.63 -0.29
C ASP A 359 -0.34 -27.20 0.77
N ALA A 360 0.84 -27.67 0.37
CA ALA A 360 1.88 -28.12 1.30
C ALA A 360 2.42 -26.95 2.14
N HIS A 361 2.55 -25.77 1.53
CA HIS A 361 3.00 -24.56 2.21
C HIS A 361 2.00 -24.07 3.25
N ILE A 362 0.71 -24.01 2.91
CA ILE A 362 -0.37 -23.68 3.85
C ILE A 362 -0.27 -24.56 5.10
N GLY A 363 -0.07 -25.87 4.93
CA GLY A 363 0.09 -26.80 6.06
C GLY A 363 1.29 -26.46 6.96
N ARG A 364 2.43 -26.10 6.38
CA ARG A 364 3.63 -25.66 7.14
C ARG A 364 3.39 -24.34 7.86
N VAL A 365 2.90 -23.33 7.13
CA VAL A 365 2.69 -21.98 7.67
C VAL A 365 1.61 -21.98 8.76
N GLN A 366 0.54 -22.80 8.64
CA GLN A 366 -0.45 -22.96 9.70
C GLN A 366 0.14 -23.55 10.99
N ALA A 367 1.12 -24.47 10.87
CA ALA A 367 1.79 -25.06 12.02
C ALA A 367 2.78 -24.09 12.70
N ASP A 368 3.48 -23.28 11.90
CA ASP A 368 4.48 -22.32 12.39
C ASP A 368 3.87 -20.97 12.81
N SER A 369 2.62 -20.70 12.40
CA SER A 369 1.96 -19.42 12.60
C SER A 369 1.84 -19.04 14.07
N PRO A 370 2.42 -17.89 14.48
CA PRO A 370 2.24 -17.33 15.81
C PRO A 370 0.77 -17.11 16.15
N THR A 371 -0.05 -16.65 15.20
CA THR A 371 -1.47 -16.38 15.41
C THR A 371 -2.25 -17.65 15.69
N VAL A 372 -2.03 -18.69 14.90
CA VAL A 372 -2.67 -20.00 15.09
C VAL A 372 -2.21 -20.62 16.39
N TRP A 373 -0.89 -20.63 16.64
CA TRP A 373 -0.30 -21.18 17.86
C TRP A 373 -0.87 -20.50 19.12
N LYS A 374 -1.02 -19.17 19.12
CA LYS A 374 -1.62 -18.44 20.24
C LYS A 374 -3.09 -18.81 20.44
N ALA A 375 -3.87 -18.87 19.36
CA ALA A 375 -5.27 -19.25 19.44
C ALA A 375 -5.44 -20.68 19.98
N GLU A 376 -4.56 -21.61 19.62
CA GLU A 376 -4.55 -22.97 20.16
C GLU A 376 -4.21 -23.00 21.66
N ARG A 377 -3.26 -22.17 22.13
CA ARG A 377 -2.96 -22.04 23.56
C ARG A 377 -4.14 -21.44 24.35
N GLU A 378 -4.93 -20.55 23.74
CA GLU A 378 -6.15 -20.05 24.38
C GLU A 378 -7.23 -21.12 24.52
N VAL A 379 -7.32 -22.07 23.58
CA VAL A 379 -8.19 -23.26 23.71
C VAL A 379 -7.73 -24.12 24.87
N GLU A 380 -6.43 -24.41 24.96
CA GLU A 380 -5.86 -25.19 26.07
C GLU A 380 -6.16 -24.54 27.43
N GLN A 381 -6.01 -23.22 27.53
CA GLN A 381 -6.37 -22.49 28.75
C GLN A 381 -7.88 -22.59 29.06
N ALA A 382 -8.75 -22.51 28.05
CA ALA A 382 -10.19 -22.66 28.23
C ALA A 382 -10.55 -24.09 28.68
N ASP A 383 -9.92 -25.13 28.11
CA ASP A 383 -10.09 -26.53 28.50
C ASP A 383 -9.63 -26.76 29.96
N LEU A 384 -8.51 -26.15 30.37
CA LEU A 384 -8.07 -26.20 31.77
C LEU A 384 -9.09 -25.55 32.71
N ASN A 385 -9.68 -24.41 32.33
CA ASN A 385 -10.72 -23.76 33.12
C ASN A 385 -11.97 -24.64 33.28
N VAL A 386 -12.33 -25.44 32.27
CA VAL A 386 -13.40 -26.44 32.37
C VAL A 386 -12.99 -27.59 33.30
N ASN A 387 -11.79 -28.16 33.12
CA ASN A 387 -11.30 -29.32 33.86
C ASN A 387 -11.13 -29.05 35.37
N TYR A 388 -10.76 -27.82 35.72
CA TYR A 388 -10.56 -27.39 37.10
C TYR A 388 -11.66 -26.46 37.62
N PHE A 389 -12.83 -26.45 36.96
CA PHE A 389 -13.98 -25.67 37.39
C PHE A 389 -14.41 -26.07 38.80
N THR A 390 -14.55 -25.09 39.69
CA THR A 390 -15.01 -25.29 41.08
C THR A 390 -16.39 -24.69 41.26
N PHE A 391 -17.37 -25.46 41.73
CA PHE A 391 -18.68 -24.93 42.11
C PHE A 391 -18.58 -24.18 43.44
N ALA A 392 -18.18 -22.90 43.40
CA ALA A 392 -18.18 -22.04 44.58
C ALA A 392 -19.62 -21.61 44.94
N ASN A 393 -19.83 -21.18 46.19
CA ASN A 393 -21.15 -20.81 46.73
C ASN A 393 -21.91 -19.84 45.78
N GLY A 394 -22.99 -20.33 45.16
CA GLY A 394 -23.86 -19.57 44.26
C GLY A 394 -23.64 -19.80 42.76
N GLN A 395 -22.62 -20.56 42.34
CA GLN A 395 -22.44 -20.91 40.93
C GLN A 395 -23.43 -21.99 40.47
N THR A 396 -24.01 -21.80 39.29
CA THR A 396 -25.04 -22.67 38.72
C THR A 396 -24.45 -23.66 37.72
N ILE A 397 -25.21 -24.71 37.36
CA ILE A 397 -24.88 -25.61 36.24
C ILE A 397 -24.66 -24.81 34.95
N ASN A 398 -25.43 -23.75 34.74
CA ASN A 398 -25.27 -22.86 33.58
C ASN A 398 -23.89 -22.19 33.54
N ALA A 399 -23.25 -21.90 34.68
CA ALA A 399 -21.90 -21.34 34.71
C ALA A 399 -20.84 -22.33 34.17
N TYR A 400 -21.00 -23.61 34.51
CA TYR A 400 -20.15 -24.68 33.97
C TYR A 400 -20.40 -24.89 32.48
N GLU A 401 -21.66 -24.96 32.05
CA GLU A 401 -22.02 -25.08 30.63
C GLU A 401 -21.53 -23.87 29.80
N ASN A 402 -21.62 -22.65 30.33
CA ASN A 402 -21.07 -21.46 29.68
C ASN A 402 -19.54 -21.55 29.50
N THR A 403 -18.83 -22.17 30.45
CA THR A 403 -17.37 -22.37 30.34
C THR A 403 -17.03 -23.35 29.22
N LYS A 404 -17.82 -24.43 29.06
CA LYS A 404 -17.69 -25.36 27.91
C LYS A 404 -18.00 -24.69 26.58
N ILE A 405 -19.09 -23.91 26.50
CA ILE A 405 -19.40 -23.13 25.30
C ILE A 405 -18.24 -22.19 24.96
N GLY A 406 -17.58 -21.60 25.96
CA GLY A 406 -16.37 -20.81 25.79
C GLY A 406 -15.24 -21.56 25.08
N VAL A 407 -15.02 -22.84 25.40
CA VAL A 407 -14.05 -23.71 24.69
C VAL A 407 -14.45 -23.85 23.23
N ASP A 408 -15.71 -24.16 22.93
CA ASP A 408 -16.17 -24.36 21.56
C ASP A 408 -16.02 -23.07 20.73
N VAL A 409 -16.31 -21.91 21.32
CA VAL A 409 -16.06 -20.60 20.69
C VAL A 409 -14.57 -20.43 20.36
N LYS A 410 -13.66 -20.76 21.29
CA LYS A 410 -12.21 -20.67 21.04
C LYS A 410 -11.74 -21.64 19.95
N LYS A 411 -12.29 -22.86 19.89
CA LYS A 411 -12.01 -23.83 18.81
C LYS A 411 -12.49 -23.34 17.44
N ILE A 412 -13.65 -22.67 17.39
CA ILE A 412 -14.14 -22.00 16.18
C ILE A 412 -13.18 -20.88 15.78
N SER A 413 -12.71 -20.05 16.73
CA SER A 413 -11.73 -18.99 16.46
C SER A 413 -10.41 -19.52 15.89
N VAL A 414 -9.91 -20.68 16.34
CA VAL A 414 -8.72 -21.34 15.76
C VAL A 414 -8.98 -21.73 14.30
N SER A 415 -10.13 -22.34 14.02
CA SER A 415 -10.50 -22.74 12.65
C SER A 415 -10.59 -21.53 11.72
N GLU A 416 -11.17 -20.43 12.20
CA GLU A 416 -11.25 -19.17 11.46
C GLU A 416 -9.87 -18.56 11.20
N ALA A 417 -9.00 -18.53 12.22
CA ALA A 417 -7.63 -18.02 12.07
C ALA A 417 -6.82 -18.84 11.03
N LYS A 418 -6.97 -20.17 11.03
CA LYS A 418 -6.34 -21.05 10.02
C LYS A 418 -6.84 -20.76 8.60
N LYS A 419 -8.15 -20.54 8.45
CA LYS A 419 -8.77 -20.21 7.17
C LYS A 419 -8.33 -18.84 6.65
N GLN A 420 -8.35 -17.81 7.49
CA GLN A 420 -7.89 -16.47 7.12
C GLN A 420 -6.41 -16.48 6.68
N LEU A 421 -5.58 -17.27 7.36
CA LEU A 421 -4.19 -17.46 6.99
C LEU A 421 -4.05 -18.18 5.64
N GLU A 422 -4.85 -19.21 5.39
CA GLU A 422 -4.90 -19.89 4.09
C GLU A 422 -5.29 -18.91 2.96
N ASP A 423 -6.37 -18.15 3.15
CA ASP A 423 -6.86 -17.19 2.16
C ASP A 423 -5.78 -16.13 1.87
N ALA A 424 -5.08 -15.63 2.89
CA ALA A 424 -3.99 -14.68 2.74
C ALA A 424 -2.78 -15.25 1.98
N ILE A 425 -2.41 -16.52 2.23
CA ILE A 425 -1.33 -17.20 1.51
C ILE A 425 -1.69 -17.36 0.03
N ARG A 426 -2.91 -17.82 -0.27
CA ARG A 426 -3.39 -17.98 -1.66
C ARG A 426 -3.42 -16.65 -2.39
N GLN A 427 -3.96 -15.60 -1.77
CA GLN A 427 -3.99 -14.26 -2.33
C GLN A 427 -2.57 -13.73 -2.62
N THR A 428 -1.64 -13.92 -1.70
CA THR A 428 -0.24 -13.46 -1.88
C THR A 428 0.45 -14.25 -3.00
N TYR A 429 0.18 -15.56 -3.11
CA TYR A 429 0.69 -16.38 -4.20
C TYR A 429 0.17 -15.91 -5.56
N ASP A 430 -1.14 -15.66 -5.67
CA ASP A 430 -1.75 -15.15 -6.90
C ASP A 430 -1.16 -13.77 -7.28
N GLN A 431 -0.92 -12.90 -6.29
CA GLN A 431 -0.22 -11.63 -6.50
C GLN A 431 1.20 -11.83 -7.03
N ILE A 432 1.97 -12.78 -6.46
CA ILE A 432 3.32 -13.12 -6.96
C ILE A 432 3.23 -13.56 -8.42
N LYS A 433 2.30 -14.46 -8.77
CA LYS A 433 2.13 -14.96 -10.15
C LYS A 433 1.72 -13.86 -11.12
N GLN A 434 0.89 -12.92 -10.68
CA GLN A 434 0.53 -11.74 -11.46
C GLN A 434 1.75 -10.85 -11.73
N LEU A 435 2.56 -10.58 -10.71
CA LEU A 435 3.79 -9.79 -10.84
C LEU A 435 4.82 -10.47 -11.76
N GLU A 436 4.98 -11.79 -11.68
CA GLU A 436 5.86 -12.56 -12.59
C GLU A 436 5.41 -12.47 -14.05
N THR A 437 4.10 -12.53 -14.27
CA THR A 437 3.51 -12.38 -15.61
C THR A 437 3.80 -10.98 -16.17
N GLN A 438 3.60 -9.93 -15.36
CA GLN A 438 3.90 -8.55 -15.74
C GLN A 438 5.41 -8.35 -15.98
N TYR A 439 6.27 -8.93 -15.15
CA TYR A 439 7.73 -8.90 -15.34
C TYR A 439 8.12 -9.47 -16.70
N THR A 440 7.58 -10.64 -17.05
CA THR A 440 7.87 -11.32 -18.32
C THR A 440 7.45 -10.47 -19.52
N GLN A 441 6.27 -9.82 -19.46
CA GLN A 441 5.79 -8.91 -20.49
C GLN A 441 6.69 -7.66 -20.63
N LEU A 442 7.13 -7.08 -19.51
CA LEU A 442 8.02 -5.93 -19.52
C LEU A 442 9.43 -6.29 -20.01
N GLN A 443 9.93 -7.49 -19.73
CA GLN A 443 11.23 -7.95 -20.25
C GLN A 443 11.23 -8.09 -21.77
N ALA A 444 10.15 -8.63 -22.36
CA ALA A 444 9.99 -8.66 -23.82
C ALA A 444 9.93 -7.23 -24.41
N SER A 445 9.26 -6.31 -23.72
CA SER A 445 9.19 -4.89 -24.10
C SER A 445 10.55 -4.19 -23.98
N LEU A 446 11.33 -4.51 -22.93
CA LEU A 446 12.68 -3.98 -22.70
C LEU A 446 13.64 -4.44 -23.80
N THR A 447 13.58 -5.71 -24.19
CA THR A 447 14.36 -6.26 -25.30
C THR A 447 14.05 -5.51 -26.60
N SER A 448 12.77 -5.36 -26.93
CA SER A 448 12.33 -4.62 -28.12
C SER A 448 12.76 -3.15 -28.09
N ALA A 449 12.68 -2.49 -26.93
CA ALA A 449 13.14 -1.10 -26.77
C ALA A 449 14.65 -0.97 -26.88
N THR A 450 15.41 -1.97 -26.41
CA THR A 450 16.87 -2.03 -26.54
C THR A 450 17.28 -2.13 -28.02
N ASP A 451 16.63 -3.01 -28.77
CA ASP A 451 16.87 -3.15 -30.21
C ASP A 451 16.49 -1.87 -30.97
N ALA A 452 15.36 -1.25 -30.61
CA ALA A 452 14.93 0.02 -31.20
C ALA A 452 15.95 1.14 -30.93
N LEU A 453 16.49 1.24 -29.70
CA LEU A 453 17.55 2.19 -29.36
C LEU A 453 18.81 1.95 -30.22
N ASN A 454 19.26 0.70 -30.33
CA ASN A 454 20.42 0.35 -31.15
C ASN A 454 20.25 0.76 -32.63
N VAL A 455 19.05 0.58 -33.18
CA VAL A 455 18.72 1.00 -34.56
C VAL A 455 18.75 2.52 -34.69
N VAL A 456 18.13 3.24 -33.75
CA VAL A 456 18.09 4.71 -33.80
C VAL A 456 19.48 5.32 -33.61
N GLN A 457 20.32 4.73 -32.76
CA GLN A 457 21.73 5.12 -32.59
C GLN A 457 22.52 4.96 -33.89
N LYS A 458 22.44 3.81 -34.56
CA LYS A 458 23.09 3.61 -35.87
C LYS A 458 22.58 4.57 -36.93
N ARG A 459 21.26 4.84 -36.96
CA ARG A 459 20.69 5.85 -37.87
C ARG A 459 21.24 7.24 -37.57
N TYR A 460 21.42 7.59 -36.31
CA TYR A 460 22.00 8.88 -35.91
C TYR A 460 23.46 9.01 -36.37
N GLU A 461 24.28 7.97 -36.21
CA GLU A 461 25.66 7.94 -36.71
C GLU A 461 25.76 8.14 -38.22
N LEU A 462 24.75 7.67 -38.97
CA LEU A 462 24.62 7.84 -40.41
C LEU A 462 23.96 9.18 -40.82
N GLY A 463 23.61 10.05 -39.87
CA GLY A 463 22.92 11.31 -40.13
C GLY A 463 21.45 11.17 -40.53
N MET A 464 20.86 9.98 -40.34
CA MET A 464 19.47 9.63 -40.70
C MET A 464 18.48 9.71 -39.53
N ALA A 465 18.96 10.10 -38.35
CA ALA A 465 18.15 10.37 -37.17
C ALA A 465 18.75 11.57 -36.42
N THR A 466 17.95 12.16 -35.54
CA THR A 466 18.32 13.28 -34.68
C THR A 466 18.78 12.81 -33.30
N GLN A 467 19.54 13.63 -32.58
CA GLN A 467 19.87 13.34 -31.16
C GLN A 467 18.63 13.22 -30.30
N TYR A 468 17.59 14.00 -30.60
CA TYR A 468 16.32 13.92 -29.87
C TYR A 468 15.63 12.57 -30.07
N GLU A 469 15.65 11.99 -31.28
CA GLU A 469 15.13 10.63 -31.50
C GLU A 469 15.91 9.57 -30.71
N VAL A 470 17.24 9.68 -30.63
CA VAL A 470 18.06 8.79 -29.78
C VAL A 470 17.67 8.94 -28.31
N PHE A 471 17.52 10.18 -27.84
CA PHE A 471 17.10 10.47 -26.47
C PHE A 471 15.72 9.91 -26.15
N GLN A 472 14.74 10.02 -27.05
CA GLN A 472 13.41 9.42 -26.87
C GLN A 472 13.48 7.89 -26.75
N ALA A 473 14.28 7.23 -27.57
CA ALA A 473 14.47 5.78 -27.48
C ALA A 473 15.12 5.39 -26.14
N GLN A 474 16.08 6.18 -25.65
CA GLN A 474 16.70 5.98 -24.34
C GLN A 474 15.69 6.19 -23.20
N LEU A 475 14.89 7.26 -23.24
CA LEU A 475 13.87 7.54 -22.24
C LEU A 475 12.85 6.40 -22.13
N GLN A 476 12.44 5.83 -23.26
CA GLN A 476 11.55 4.66 -23.28
C GLN A 476 12.19 3.43 -22.63
N LEU A 477 13.48 3.19 -22.89
CA LEU A 477 14.23 2.10 -22.25
C LEU A 477 14.31 2.29 -20.73
N GLU A 478 14.67 3.49 -20.27
CA GLU A 478 14.77 3.80 -18.83
C GLU A 478 13.40 3.72 -18.13
N THR A 479 12.32 4.14 -18.80
CA THR A 479 10.94 3.98 -18.30
C THR A 479 10.61 2.50 -18.06
N LEU A 480 11.02 1.61 -18.96
CA LEU A 480 10.79 0.16 -18.79
C LEU A 480 11.63 -0.43 -17.67
N LYS A 481 12.89 0.01 -17.51
CA LYS A 481 13.75 -0.40 -16.39
C LYS A 481 13.17 0.01 -15.04
N GLN A 482 12.66 1.23 -14.91
CA GLN A 482 12.00 1.70 -13.69
C GLN A 482 10.79 0.81 -13.34
N LYS A 483 9.92 0.50 -14.33
CA LYS A 483 8.78 -0.40 -14.11
C LYS A 483 9.21 -1.80 -13.70
N ILE A 484 10.28 -2.32 -14.30
CA ILE A 484 10.86 -3.61 -13.92
C ILE A 484 11.38 -3.57 -12.49
N SER A 485 12.10 -2.52 -12.09
CA SER A 485 12.58 -2.33 -10.70
C SER A 485 11.42 -2.35 -9.70
N ALA A 486 10.32 -1.65 -10.00
CA ALA A 486 9.12 -1.63 -9.18
C ALA A 486 8.49 -3.03 -9.03
N ILE A 487 8.46 -3.84 -10.10
CA ILE A 487 7.97 -5.22 -10.02
C ILE A 487 8.91 -6.11 -9.20
N VAL A 488 10.22 -6.00 -9.41
CA VAL A 488 11.20 -6.86 -8.72
C VAL A 488 11.24 -6.57 -7.22
N THR A 489 11.21 -5.30 -6.83
CA THR A 489 11.09 -4.91 -5.42
C THR A 489 9.73 -5.32 -4.81
N GLY A 490 8.66 -5.25 -5.59
CA GLY A 490 7.34 -5.75 -5.21
C GLY A 490 7.34 -7.27 -4.96
N LEU A 491 7.92 -8.04 -5.87
CA LEU A 491 8.09 -9.50 -5.74
C LEU A 491 8.88 -9.87 -4.49
N ASP A 492 9.99 -9.17 -4.22
CA ASP A 492 10.80 -9.39 -3.03
C ASP A 492 9.98 -9.25 -1.73
N THR A 493 9.20 -8.18 -1.60
CA THR A 493 8.32 -8.01 -0.42
C THR A 493 7.15 -8.99 -0.38
N ALA A 494 6.58 -9.38 -1.53
CA ALA A 494 5.47 -10.32 -1.60
C ALA A 494 5.92 -11.74 -1.24
N LYS A 495 7.12 -12.16 -1.65
CA LYS A 495 7.71 -13.45 -1.28
C LYS A 495 7.93 -13.57 0.22
N LEU A 496 8.46 -12.53 0.86
CA LEU A 496 8.61 -12.49 2.32
C LEU A 496 7.24 -12.59 3.04
N ALA A 497 6.22 -11.89 2.54
CA ALA A 497 4.87 -11.97 3.08
C ALA A 497 4.24 -13.35 2.85
N TYR A 498 4.53 -14.02 1.74
CA TYR A 498 4.05 -15.38 1.45
C TYR A 498 4.69 -16.43 2.40
N GLU A 499 5.99 -16.29 2.68
CA GLU A 499 6.69 -17.17 3.63
C GLU A 499 6.21 -16.96 5.07
N LYS A 500 5.98 -15.71 5.47
CA LYS A 500 5.57 -15.36 6.84
C LYS A 500 4.44 -14.33 6.84
N PRO A 501 3.18 -14.74 6.60
CA PRO A 501 2.05 -13.80 6.44
C PRO A 501 1.79 -12.87 7.64
N TRP A 502 2.15 -13.31 8.85
CA TRP A 502 1.97 -12.52 10.08
C TRP A 502 2.89 -11.30 10.18
N ILE A 503 3.97 -11.20 9.39
CA ILE A 503 4.87 -10.03 9.42
C ILE A 503 4.35 -8.86 8.57
N ALA A 504 3.47 -9.18 7.61
CA ALA A 504 2.86 -8.22 6.68
C ALA A 504 1.53 -7.65 7.19
N ALA A 505 1.01 -8.16 8.32
CA ALA A 505 -0.16 -7.60 8.97
C ALA A 505 0.17 -6.20 9.57
N PRO A 506 -0.74 -5.22 9.46
CA PRO A 506 -0.51 -3.83 9.86
C PRO A 506 -0.28 -3.63 11.37
#